data_AF-A0A2E8FFQ6-F1
#
_entry.id   AF-A0A2E8FFQ6-F1
#
_cell.length_a   1.000
_cell.length_b   1.000
_cell.length_c   1.000
_cell.angle_alpha   90.00
_cell.angle_beta   90.00
_cell.angle_gamma   90.00
#
_symmetry.space_group_name_H-M   'P 1'
#
loop_
_entity.id
_entity.type
_entity.pdbx_description
1 polymer ?
#
loop_
_entity_poly.entity_id
_entity_poly.type
_entity_poly.pdbx_seq_one_letter_code
_entity_poly.pdbx_strand_id
1 'polypeptide(L)'
;MAVYHGRGAVGWLLLVSLNPLPGKVSSMASYKKYDPRLESLVVETRTRFAPEIEEEIRTFDGTLDAEAGSDVDTHALLAEAIHRSPEKASSIFYERAHTGFTREITITEEDLERIVRELQSAGS
;
A
#
# COMPACT_ATOMS: atom_id res chain seq x y z
N MET A 1 64.17 -36.84 -33.42
CA MET A 1 63.89 -35.39 -33.47
C MET A 1 62.49 -35.24 -34.06
N ALA A 2 61.47 -35.10 -33.22
CA ALA A 2 60.10 -34.82 -33.64
C ALA A 2 59.52 -33.88 -32.57
N VAL A 3 59.50 -32.60 -32.91
CA VAL A 3 59.03 -31.50 -32.08
C VAL A 3 57.50 -31.47 -32.20
N TYR A 4 56.80 -31.71 -31.10
CA TYR A 4 55.36 -31.52 -31.03
C TYR A 4 55.05 -30.03 -30.81
N HIS A 5 54.25 -29.46 -31.70
CA HIS A 5 53.64 -28.13 -31.62
C HIS A 5 52.12 -28.25 -31.46
N GLY A 6 51.52 -27.39 -30.61
CA GLY A 6 50.07 -27.15 -30.50
C GLY A 6 49.65 -26.89 -29.05
N ARG A 7 49.88 -25.70 -28.46
CA ARG A 7 49.07 -24.45 -28.53
C ARG A 7 47.56 -24.64 -28.36
N GLY A 8 47.02 -24.19 -27.22
CA GLY A 8 45.60 -23.81 -27.10
C GLY A 8 44.90 -24.06 -25.76
N ALA A 9 45.49 -23.71 -24.60
CA ALA A 9 44.76 -23.74 -23.33
C ALA A 9 43.99 -22.42 -23.12
N VAL A 10 42.70 -22.52 -23.42
CA VAL A 10 41.56 -21.70 -23.00
C VAL A 10 41.76 -20.90 -21.71
N GLY A 11 41.52 -19.60 -21.82
CA GLY A 11 41.46 -18.66 -20.70
C GLY A 11 40.30 -18.96 -19.76
N TRP A 12 40.56 -18.77 -18.47
CA TRP A 12 39.53 -18.63 -17.45
C TRP A 12 39.75 -17.31 -16.73
N LEU A 13 38.90 -16.35 -17.12
CA LEU A 13 38.74 -15.05 -16.51
C LEU A 13 38.05 -15.26 -15.15
N LEU A 14 38.82 -15.20 -14.05
CA LEU A 14 38.26 -15.21 -12.71
C LEU A 14 37.69 -13.82 -12.39
N LEU A 15 36.44 -13.58 -12.80
CA LEU A 15 35.62 -12.50 -12.26
C LEU A 15 35.21 -12.87 -10.83
N VAL A 16 35.86 -12.25 -9.85
CA VAL A 16 35.36 -12.20 -8.47
C VAL A 16 34.08 -11.37 -8.49
N SER A 17 32.94 -12.05 -8.52
CA SER A 17 31.63 -11.43 -8.33
C SER A 17 31.50 -11.03 -6.86
N LEU A 18 31.70 -9.75 -6.58
CA LEU A 18 31.31 -9.12 -5.32
C LEU A 18 29.78 -9.08 -5.29
N ASN A 19 29.16 -10.13 -4.75
CA ASN A 19 27.74 -10.06 -4.36
C ASN A 19 27.60 -8.99 -3.27
N PRO A 20 26.82 -7.91 -3.49
CA PRO A 20 26.46 -7.02 -2.40
C PRO A 20 25.62 -7.82 -1.39
N LEU A 21 25.99 -7.72 -0.11
CA LEU A 21 25.27 -8.33 1.00
C LEU A 21 23.78 -7.92 0.91
N PRO A 22 22.83 -8.86 1.10
CA PRO A 22 21.42 -8.50 1.14
C PRO A 22 21.25 -7.45 2.23
N GLY A 23 20.78 -6.27 1.80
CA GLY A 23 20.50 -5.15 2.68
C GLY A 23 19.71 -5.67 3.87
N LYS A 24 20.24 -5.40 5.06
CA LYS A 24 19.57 -5.66 6.32
C LYS A 24 18.20 -4.99 6.21
N VAL A 25 17.16 -5.80 5.99
CA VAL A 25 15.79 -5.33 6.05
C VAL A 25 15.66 -4.81 7.47
N SER A 26 15.67 -3.50 7.65
CA SER A 26 15.27 -2.93 8.92
C SER A 26 13.91 -3.55 9.19
N SER A 27 13.84 -4.36 10.24
CA SER A 27 12.59 -4.72 10.86
C SER A 27 12.02 -3.40 11.39
N MET A 28 11.45 -2.61 10.49
CA MET A 28 10.64 -1.47 10.85
C MET A 28 9.44 -2.09 11.54
N ALA A 29 9.39 -1.91 12.85
CA ALA A 29 8.30 -2.39 13.67
C ALA A 29 7.02 -1.82 13.07
N SER A 30 6.30 -2.68 12.37
CA SER A 30 5.08 -2.35 11.68
C SER A 30 3.92 -2.90 12.48
N TYR A 31 2.98 -2.02 12.80
CA TYR A 31 1.84 -2.38 13.62
C TYR A 31 0.62 -2.51 12.72
N LYS A 32 0.03 -3.71 12.67
CA LYS A 32 -1.03 -4.08 11.72
C LYS A 32 -2.44 -4.09 12.32
N LYS A 33 -2.62 -3.36 13.42
CA LYS A 33 -3.89 -3.30 14.17
C LYS A 33 -4.07 -1.90 14.72
N TYR A 34 -5.33 -1.48 14.85
CA TYR A 34 -5.67 -0.24 15.52
C TYR A 34 -5.18 -0.26 16.98
N ASP A 35 -4.43 0.78 17.36
CA ASP A 35 -4.00 1.01 18.74
C ASP A 35 -4.19 2.50 19.07
N PRO A 36 -5.07 2.85 20.02
CA PRO A 36 -5.32 4.25 20.42
C PRO A 36 -4.06 5.02 20.81
N ARG A 37 -3.02 4.34 21.32
CA ARG A 37 -1.75 4.97 21.68
C ARG A 37 -0.96 5.41 20.45
N LEU A 38 -0.88 4.54 19.44
CA LEU A 38 -0.22 4.87 18.18
C LEU A 38 -1.01 5.94 17.43
N GLU A 39 -2.33 5.82 17.45
CA GLU A 39 -3.26 6.78 16.85
C GLU A 39 -3.06 8.20 17.38
N SER A 40 -2.85 8.35 18.70
CA SER A 40 -2.58 9.67 19.30
C SER A 40 -1.26 10.33 18.83
N LEU A 41 -0.40 9.58 18.16
CA LEU A 41 0.91 10.01 17.67
C LEU A 41 0.97 10.05 16.13
N VAL A 42 -0.16 9.89 15.45
CA VAL A 42 -0.23 9.97 13.99
C VAL A 42 0.03 11.40 13.53
N VAL A 43 0.98 11.56 12.61
CA VAL A 43 1.35 12.84 12.02
C VAL A 43 1.12 12.88 10.51
N GLU A 44 0.89 11.73 9.88
CA GLU A 44 0.62 11.59 8.46
C GLU A 44 -0.36 10.44 8.23
N THR A 45 -1.29 10.62 7.28
CA THR A 45 -2.24 9.58 6.87
C THR A 45 -2.07 9.26 5.39
N ARG A 46 -2.16 7.98 5.06
CA ARG A 46 -2.14 7.48 3.68
C ARG A 46 -3.29 6.51 3.47
N THR A 47 -3.82 6.53 2.27
CA THR A 47 -4.86 5.60 1.83
C THR A 47 -4.32 4.80 0.66
N ARG A 48 -4.57 3.50 0.70
CA ARG A 48 -4.40 2.58 -0.42
C ARG A 48 -5.75 1.97 -0.73
N PHE A 49 -5.96 1.64 -1.99
CA PHE A 49 -7.14 0.92 -2.44
C PHE A 49 -6.68 -0.46 -2.88
N ALA A 50 -7.40 -1.49 -2.46
CA ALA A 50 -7.13 -2.83 -2.95
C ALA A 50 -7.41 -2.88 -4.46
N PRO A 51 -6.56 -3.49 -5.29
CA PRO A 51 -6.74 -3.47 -6.73
C PRO A 51 -8.06 -4.13 -7.19
N GLU A 52 -8.59 -5.06 -6.40
CA GLU A 52 -9.86 -5.74 -6.64
C GLU A 52 -11.09 -4.82 -6.57
N ILE A 53 -11.04 -3.72 -5.80
CA ILE A 53 -12.20 -2.83 -5.62
C ILE A 53 -12.27 -1.67 -6.60
N GLU A 54 -11.24 -1.46 -7.44
CA GLU A 54 -11.18 -0.30 -8.35
C GLU A 54 -12.34 -0.26 -9.37
N GLU A 55 -12.77 -1.42 -9.87
CA GLU A 55 -13.90 -1.50 -10.79
C GLU A 55 -15.25 -1.20 -10.08
N GLU A 56 -15.37 -1.58 -8.81
CA GLU A 56 -16.53 -1.28 -7.99
C GLU A 56 -16.60 0.22 -7.66
N ILE A 57 -15.46 0.81 -7.28
CA ILE A 57 -15.32 2.26 -7.07
C ILE A 57 -15.76 3.01 -8.33
N ARG A 58 -15.27 2.62 -9.51
CA ARG A 58 -15.66 3.27 -10.78
C ARG A 58 -17.16 3.17 -11.06
N THR A 59 -17.79 2.06 -10.70
CA THR A 59 -19.23 1.86 -10.89
C THR A 59 -20.03 2.76 -9.94
N PHE A 60 -19.58 2.86 -8.68
CA PHE A 60 -20.20 3.72 -7.68
C PHE A 60 -20.02 5.21 -8.01
N ASP A 61 -18.84 5.59 -8.49
CA ASP A 61 -18.48 6.93 -8.95
C ASP A 61 -19.46 7.45 -10.01
N GLY A 62 -19.70 6.68 -11.08
CA GLY A 62 -20.68 7.05 -12.10
C GLY A 62 -22.11 7.16 -11.58
N THR A 63 -22.46 6.48 -10.48
CA THR A 63 -23.76 6.63 -9.82
C THR A 63 -23.82 7.94 -9.05
N LEU A 64 -22.78 8.25 -8.27
CA LEU A 64 -22.68 9.50 -7.52
C LEU A 64 -22.68 10.72 -8.45
N ASP A 65 -21.97 10.66 -9.57
CA ASP A 65 -21.95 11.72 -10.58
C ASP A 65 -23.35 11.99 -11.15
N ALA A 66 -24.08 10.92 -11.46
CA ALA A 66 -25.43 11.01 -11.98
C ALA A 66 -26.42 11.60 -10.96
N GLU A 67 -26.26 11.27 -9.67
CA GLU A 67 -27.09 11.79 -8.58
C GLU A 67 -26.75 13.25 -8.23
N ALA A 68 -25.47 13.60 -8.19
CA ALA A 68 -24.99 14.94 -7.86
C ALA A 68 -25.12 15.92 -9.03
N GLY A 69 -25.09 15.42 -10.27
CA GLY A 69 -25.02 16.24 -11.48
C GLY A 69 -23.65 16.91 -11.70
N SER A 70 -22.61 16.40 -11.06
CA SER A 70 -21.23 16.90 -11.12
C SER A 70 -20.24 15.76 -10.87
N ASP A 71 -18.99 15.93 -11.32
CA ASP A 71 -17.87 15.02 -11.06
C ASP A 71 -17.55 14.96 -9.55
N VAL A 72 -17.69 13.78 -8.96
CA VAL A 72 -17.45 13.49 -7.54
C VAL A 72 -16.15 12.72 -7.40
N ASP A 73 -15.22 13.19 -6.56
CA ASP A 73 -14.00 12.41 -6.26
C ASP A 73 -14.32 11.30 -5.24
N THR A 74 -14.79 10.17 -5.75
CA THR A 74 -15.18 9.01 -4.91
C THR A 74 -14.00 8.48 -4.10
N HIS A 75 -12.78 8.45 -4.65
CA HIS A 75 -11.59 8.02 -3.89
C HIS A 75 -11.32 8.95 -2.69
N ALA A 76 -11.44 10.27 -2.86
CA ALA A 76 -11.29 11.21 -1.76
C ALA A 76 -12.37 11.02 -0.68
N LEU A 77 -13.63 10.80 -1.08
CA LEU A 77 -14.72 10.53 -0.14
C LEU A 77 -14.49 9.25 0.67
N LEU A 78 -14.07 8.16 0.02
CA LEU A 78 -13.77 6.90 0.67
C LEU A 78 -12.57 7.03 1.62
N ALA A 79 -11.53 7.76 1.20
CA ALA A 79 -10.35 8.04 2.03
C ALA A 79 -10.69 8.86 3.28
N GLU A 80 -11.54 9.87 3.16
CA GLU A 80 -12.01 10.64 4.31
C GLU A 80 -12.85 9.77 5.25
N ALA A 81 -13.79 9.00 4.70
CA ALA A 81 -14.71 8.17 5.46
C ALA A 81 -13.97 7.10 6.27
N ILE A 82 -12.99 6.40 5.67
CA ILE A 82 -12.22 5.37 6.39
C ILE A 82 -11.37 5.98 7.51
N HIS A 83 -10.86 7.20 7.32
CA HIS A 83 -10.03 7.89 8.31
C HIS A 83 -10.84 8.53 9.45
N ARG A 84 -12.16 8.68 9.28
CA ARG A 84 -13.08 9.13 10.35
C ARG A 84 -13.33 8.07 11.41
N SER A 85 -13.22 6.79 11.06
CA SER A 85 -13.38 5.65 11.97
C SER A 85 -12.31 4.57 11.71
N PRO A 86 -11.02 4.90 11.93
CA PRO A 86 -9.89 4.01 11.63
C PRO A 86 -9.92 2.69 12.41
N GLU A 87 -10.61 2.65 13.55
CA GLU A 87 -10.82 1.45 14.36
C GLU A 87 -11.70 0.39 13.67
N LYS A 88 -12.49 0.80 12.66
CA LYS A 88 -13.34 -0.10 11.86
C LYS A 88 -12.63 -0.65 10.62
N ALA A 89 -11.44 -0.15 10.28
CA ALA A 89 -10.73 -0.54 9.06
C ALA A 89 -10.25 -1.99 9.13
N SER A 90 -10.49 -2.74 8.04
CA SER A 90 -10.08 -4.14 7.96
C SER A 90 -8.57 -4.30 7.86
N SER A 91 -7.89 -3.35 7.20
CA SER A 91 -6.43 -3.34 7.03
C SER A 91 -5.83 -1.99 7.38
N ILE A 92 -5.22 -1.92 8.56
CA ILE A 92 -4.56 -0.71 9.07
C ILE A 92 -3.09 -1.00 9.39
N PHE A 93 -2.23 -0.05 9.05
CA PHE A 93 -0.80 -0.12 9.25
C PHE A 93 -0.28 1.17 9.87
N TYR A 94 0.58 1.03 10.88
CA TYR A 94 1.35 2.15 11.42
C TYR A 94 2.83 1.94 11.16
N GLU A 95 3.44 2.95 10.59
CA GLU A 95 4.89 3.05 10.36
C GLU A 95 5.49 4.12 11.26
N ARG A 96 6.66 3.85 11.84
CA ARG A 96 7.37 4.86 12.63
C ARG A 96 7.89 5.98 11.73
N ALA A 97 7.44 7.21 11.97
CA ALA A 97 7.97 8.44 11.39
C ALA A 97 8.95 9.13 12.37
N HIS A 98 9.72 10.11 11.89
CA HIS A 98 10.70 10.85 12.70
C HIS A 98 10.08 11.44 13.98
N THR A 99 8.92 12.09 13.87
CA THR A 99 8.24 12.79 14.98
C THR A 99 6.95 12.10 15.45
N GLY A 100 6.57 10.97 14.87
CA GLY A 100 5.32 10.28 15.21
C GLY A 100 5.16 8.98 14.43
N PHE A 101 3.94 8.74 13.96
CA PHE A 101 3.59 7.62 13.09
C PHE A 101 2.92 8.09 11.79
N THR A 102 3.20 7.39 10.71
CA THR A 102 2.39 7.45 9.49
C THR A 102 1.37 6.31 9.59
N ARG A 103 0.08 6.64 9.49
CA ARG A 103 -1.00 5.66 9.40
C ARG A 103 -1.33 5.42 7.94
N GLU A 104 -1.20 4.18 7.47
CA GLU A 104 -1.69 3.75 6.17
C GLU A 104 -2.90 2.84 6.36
N ILE A 105 -4.00 3.09 5.65
CA ILE A 105 -5.15 2.20 5.60
C ILE A 105 -5.31 1.70 4.17
N THR A 106 -5.44 0.39 4.00
CA THR A 106 -5.86 -0.20 2.72
C THR A 106 -7.36 -0.46 2.79
N ILE A 107 -8.12 0.24 1.95
CA ILE A 107 -9.55 0.00 1.79
C ILE A 107 -9.73 -1.31 1.03
N THR A 108 -10.42 -2.26 1.66
CA THR A 108 -10.81 -3.55 1.09
C THR A 108 -12.28 -3.53 0.65
N GLU A 109 -12.75 -4.63 0.07
CA GLU A 109 -14.16 -4.81 -0.31
C GLU A 109 -15.08 -4.65 0.90
N GLU A 110 -14.72 -5.23 2.05
CA GLU A 110 -15.52 -5.12 3.28
C GLU A 110 -15.61 -3.68 3.80
N ASP A 111 -14.54 -2.89 3.63
CA ASP A 111 -14.53 -1.48 3.98
C ASP A 111 -15.37 -0.65 3.01
N LEU A 112 -15.31 -0.95 1.72
CA LEU A 112 -16.10 -0.27 0.68
C LEU A 112 -17.60 -0.47 0.92
N GLU A 113 -18.05 -1.72 1.06
CA GLU A 113 -19.47 -2.04 1.32
C GLU A 113 -20.01 -1.30 2.55
N ARG A 114 -19.22 -1.28 3.62
CA ARG A 114 -19.58 -0.61 4.87
C ARG A 114 -19.69 0.91 4.67
N ILE A 115 -18.68 1.54 4.06
CA ILE A 115 -18.66 2.99 3.86
C ILE A 115 -19.81 3.42 2.94
N VAL A 116 -20.02 2.74 1.82
CA VAL A 116 -21.11 3.03 0.88
C VAL A 116 -22.46 2.97 1.59
N ARG A 117 -22.69 1.92 2.39
CA ARG A 117 -23.91 1.79 3.20
C ARG A 117 -24.07 2.93 4.20
N GLU A 118 -22.99 3.33 4.88
CA GLU A 118 -22.99 4.46 5.82
C GLU A 118 -23.33 5.77 5.10
N LEU A 119 -22.74 6.04 3.93
CA LEU A 119 -23.01 7.23 3.12
C LEU A 119 -24.46 7.31 2.64
N GLN A 120 -25.01 6.20 2.13
CA GLN A 120 -26.41 6.12 1.71
C GLN A 120 -27.38 6.35 2.89
N SER A 121 -27.04 5.83 4.07
CA SER A 121 -27.87 6.00 5.28
C SER A 121 -27.81 7.41 5.86
N ALA A 122 -26.69 8.13 5.69
CA ALA A 122 -26.51 9.48 6.21
C ALA A 122 -27.19 10.55 5.34
N GLY A 123 -27.50 10.23 4.08
CA GLY A 123 -28.22 11.11 3.15
C GLY A 123 -29.74 10.95 3.14
N SER A 124 -30.31 10.04 3.94
CA SER A 124 -31.75 9.76 4.04
C SER A 124 -32.46 10.48 5.19
#